data_AF-A0A923R2A9-F1
#
_entry.id   AF-A0A923R2A9-F1
#
_cell.length_a   1.000
_cell.length_b   1.000
_cell.length_c   1.000
_cell.angle_alpha   90.00
_cell.angle_beta   90.00
_cell.angle_gamma   90.00
#
_symmetry.space_group_name_H-M   'P 1'
#
loop_
_entity.id
_entity.type
_entity.pdbx_description
1 polymer ?
#
loop_
_entity_poly.entity_id
_entity_poly.type
_entity_poly.pdbx_seq_one_letter_code
_entity_poly.pdbx_strand_id
1 'polypeptide(L)'
;MEEIDNTRHSELIAKLHLLVEEAVKEESLIIHNLENPPEELLTEGQKLSDKVAMFGGSWKFIIYFGVFLAIWIIVNVITKTPFDPYPFILMNLILSCIAALQAPIIMMSQNRKEEKDRKRAENDYMINLKAEIEIRNLHQKIDLLMEEQILSLMESQKAMMKLIVDLKKD
;
A
#
# COMPACT_ATOMS: atom_id res chain seq x y z
N MET A 1 27.01 -33.18 37.75
CA MET A 1 25.92 -32.22 37.99
C MET A 1 26.13 -30.94 37.16
N GLU A 2 27.35 -30.40 37.11
CA GLU A 2 27.74 -29.19 36.36
C GLU A 2 27.68 -29.33 34.81
N GLU A 3 28.05 -30.50 34.28
CA GLU A 3 28.03 -30.78 32.83
C GLU A 3 26.61 -30.86 32.24
N ILE A 4 25.66 -31.34 33.04
CA ILE A 4 24.24 -31.47 32.65
C ILE A 4 23.57 -30.10 32.58
N ASP A 5 23.98 -29.16 33.43
CA ASP A 5 23.46 -27.79 33.46
C ASP A 5 24.01 -26.94 32.29
N ASN A 6 25.30 -27.07 31.97
CA ASN A 6 25.92 -26.39 30.84
C ASN A 6 25.34 -26.84 29.48
N THR A 7 25.06 -28.13 29.33
CA THR A 7 24.43 -28.69 28.12
C THR A 7 23.01 -28.15 27.94
N ARG A 8 22.22 -28.05 29.02
CA ARG A 8 20.86 -27.52 28.99
C ARG A 8 20.82 -26.01 28.71
N HIS A 9 21.79 -25.26 29.23
CA HIS A 9 21.95 -23.83 28.96
C HIS A 9 22.29 -23.56 27.48
N SER A 10 23.20 -24.37 26.91
CA SER A 10 23.52 -24.31 25.48
C SER A 10 22.31 -24.64 24.59
N GLU A 11 21.49 -25.61 24.98
CA GLU A 11 20.27 -25.99 24.26
C GLU A 11 19.20 -24.88 24.28
N LEU A 12 19.04 -24.21 25.43
CA LEU A 12 18.15 -23.07 25.60
C LEU A 12 18.56 -21.88 24.74
N ILE A 13 19.86 -21.56 24.70
CA ILE A 13 20.41 -20.49 23.87
C ILE A 13 20.21 -20.81 22.38
N ALA A 14 20.44 -22.06 21.96
CA ALA A 14 20.20 -22.49 20.59
C ALA A 14 18.72 -22.39 20.18
N LYS A 15 17.79 -22.83 21.04
CA LYS A 15 16.35 -22.65 20.81
C LYS A 15 15.94 -21.18 20.75
N LEU A 16 16.52 -20.34 21.61
CA LEU A 16 16.24 -18.91 21.62
C LEU A 16 16.71 -18.27 20.31
N HIS A 17 17.92 -18.59 19.84
CA HIS A 17 18.42 -18.10 18.56
C HIS A 17 17.52 -18.51 17.39
N LEU A 18 17.08 -19.77 17.34
CA LEU A 18 16.17 -20.26 16.29
C LEU A 18 14.82 -19.53 16.32
N LEU A 19 14.24 -19.33 17.50
CA LEU A 19 12.98 -18.59 17.65
C LEU A 19 13.11 -17.12 17.24
N VAL A 20 14.22 -16.48 17.60
CA VAL A 20 14.51 -15.09 17.21
C VAL A 20 14.72 -15.01 15.69
N GLU A 21 15.46 -15.96 15.11
CA GLU A 21 15.69 -16.01 13.67
C GLU A 21 14.39 -16.23 12.89
N GLU A 22 13.53 -17.13 13.38
CA GLU A 22 12.21 -17.39 12.81
C GLU A 22 11.30 -16.16 12.91
N ALA A 23 11.24 -15.51 14.07
CA ALA A 23 10.46 -14.29 14.28
C ALA A 23 10.94 -13.12 13.40
N VAL A 24 12.25 -12.91 13.28
CA VAL A 24 12.83 -11.88 12.38
C VAL A 24 12.51 -12.20 10.92
N LYS A 25 12.55 -13.47 10.55
CA LYS A 25 12.22 -13.91 9.19
C LYS A 25 10.73 -13.71 8.89
N GLU A 26 9.84 -14.08 9.81
CA GLU A 26 8.40 -13.80 9.69
C GLU A 26 8.12 -12.30 9.59
N GLU A 27 8.75 -11.47 10.43
CA GLU A 27 8.61 -10.01 10.36
C GLU A 27 9.06 -9.50 8.98
N SER A 28 10.21 -9.94 8.48
CA SER A 28 10.71 -9.54 7.16
C SER A 28 9.79 -9.96 6.02
N LEU A 29 9.15 -11.12 6.13
CA LEU A 29 8.17 -11.60 5.15
C LEU A 29 6.89 -10.78 5.19
N ILE A 30 6.41 -10.41 6.37
CA ILE A 30 5.23 -9.56 6.54
C ILE A 30 5.51 -8.17 5.94
N ILE A 31 6.67 -7.58 6.24
CA ILE A 31 7.09 -6.27 5.69
C ILE A 31 7.21 -6.36 4.18
N HIS A 32 7.88 -7.39 3.66
CA HIS A 32 8.01 -7.61 2.22
C HIS A 32 6.65 -7.75 1.53
N ASN A 33 5.70 -8.45 2.15
CA ASN A 33 4.34 -8.61 1.62
C ASN A 33 3.48 -7.33 1.74
N LEU A 34 3.74 -6.48 2.74
CA LEU A 34 3.12 -5.16 2.87
C LEU A 34 3.63 -4.21 1.78
N GLU A 35 4.93 -4.22 1.51
CA GLU A 35 5.58 -3.42 0.46
C GLU A 35 5.28 -3.94 -0.94
N ASN A 36 5.21 -5.26 -1.10
CA ASN A 36 4.98 -5.96 -2.37
C ASN A 36 3.78 -6.92 -2.21
N PRO A 37 2.55 -6.38 -2.20
CA PRO A 37 1.36 -7.21 -2.09
C PRO A 37 1.32 -8.24 -3.23
N PRO A 38 0.99 -9.50 -2.93
CA PRO A 38 0.94 -10.56 -3.93
C PRO A 38 -0.03 -10.20 -5.05
N GLU A 39 0.30 -10.60 -6.29
CA GLU A 39 -0.57 -10.33 -7.44
C GLU A 39 -1.95 -10.96 -7.23
N GLU A 40 -2.98 -10.11 -7.29
CA GLU A 40 -4.35 -10.52 -7.11
C GLU A 40 -4.78 -11.37 -8.33
N LEU A 41 -5.20 -12.62 -8.08
CA LEU A 41 -5.66 -13.52 -9.13
C LEU A 41 -7.02 -13.04 -9.65
N LEU A 42 -6.99 -12.24 -10.72
CA LEU A 42 -8.19 -11.72 -11.36
C LEU A 42 -8.96 -12.85 -12.06
N THR A 43 -10.26 -12.94 -11.79
CA THR A 43 -11.16 -13.78 -12.57
C THR A 43 -11.33 -13.22 -13.99
N GLU A 44 -11.65 -14.08 -14.96
CA GLU A 44 -11.83 -13.68 -16.36
C GLU A 44 -12.91 -12.59 -16.53
N GLY A 45 -13.99 -12.65 -15.74
CA GLY A 45 -15.03 -11.62 -15.72
C GLY A 45 -14.51 -10.27 -15.21
N GLN A 46 -13.67 -10.27 -14.17
CA GLN A 46 -13.05 -9.05 -13.67
C GLN A 46 -12.09 -8.44 -14.71
N LYS A 47 -11.30 -9.27 -15.41
CA LYS A 47 -10.41 -8.81 -16.48
C LYS A 47 -11.18 -8.16 -17.63
N LEU A 48 -12.31 -8.74 -18.02
CA LEU A 48 -13.17 -8.19 -19.08
C LEU A 48 -13.76 -6.84 -18.66
N SER A 49 -14.34 -6.75 -17.47
CA SER A 49 -14.95 -5.51 -16.96
C SER A 49 -13.96 -4.35 -16.88
N ASP A 50 -12.71 -4.61 -16.49
CA ASP A 50 -11.68 -3.56 -16.45
C ASP A 50 -11.28 -3.07 -17.84
N LYS A 51 -11.13 -3.99 -18.80
CA LYS A 51 -10.85 -3.59 -20.19
C LYS A 51 -11.99 -2.75 -20.76
N VAL A 52 -13.25 -3.14 -20.51
CA VAL A 52 -14.42 -2.39 -20.97
C VAL A 52 -14.49 -1.01 -20.30
N ALA A 53 -14.26 -0.92 -18.99
CA ALA A 53 -14.25 0.35 -18.26
C ALA A 53 -13.10 1.28 -18.73
N MET A 54 -11.91 0.75 -18.95
CA MET A 54 -10.77 1.51 -19.49
C MET A 54 -11.01 2.00 -20.91
N PHE A 55 -11.64 1.18 -21.75
CA PHE A 55 -11.97 1.55 -23.12
C PHE A 55 -13.06 2.63 -23.17
N GLY A 56 -14.14 2.45 -22.41
CA GLY A 56 -15.24 3.41 -22.33
C GLY A 56 -14.85 4.76 -21.72
N GLY A 57 -13.80 4.82 -20.89
CA GLY A 57 -13.27 6.05 -20.31
C GLY A 57 -12.32 6.85 -21.20
N SER A 58 -12.01 6.39 -22.42
CA SER A 58 -11.05 7.06 -23.30
C SER A 58 -11.69 8.18 -24.13
N TRP A 59 -11.03 9.34 -24.19
CA TRP A 59 -11.41 10.44 -25.10
C TRP A 59 -11.47 10.02 -26.57
N LYS A 60 -10.62 9.09 -26.99
CA LYS A 60 -10.63 8.56 -28.37
C LYS A 60 -11.93 7.80 -28.65
N PHE A 61 -12.39 6.98 -27.70
CA PHE A 61 -13.64 6.22 -27.84
C PHE A 61 -14.85 7.16 -28.02
N ILE A 62 -14.94 8.21 -27.21
CA ILE A 62 -16.02 9.22 -27.29
C ILE A 62 -16.07 9.85 -28.69
N ILE A 63 -14.91 10.23 -29.23
CA ILE A 63 -14.82 10.84 -30.57
C ILE A 63 -15.23 9.85 -31.66
N TYR A 64 -14.69 8.62 -31.66
CA TYR A 64 -15.06 7.59 -32.64
C TYR A 64 -16.55 7.25 -32.59
N PHE A 65 -17.10 7.15 -31.39
CA PHE A 65 -18.51 6.87 -31.18
C PHE A 65 -19.41 7.99 -31.70
N GLY A 66 -19.05 9.26 -31.43
CA GLY A 66 -19.76 10.42 -31.96
C GLY A 66 -19.73 10.50 -33.50
N VAL A 67 -18.57 10.22 -34.12
CA VAL A 67 -18.44 10.15 -35.58
C VAL A 67 -19.29 9.02 -36.16
N PHE A 68 -19.28 7.85 -35.54
CA PHE A 68 -20.11 6.72 -35.95
C PHE A 68 -21.61 7.07 -35.92
N LEU A 69 -22.09 7.71 -34.86
CA LEU A 69 -23.48 8.17 -34.76
C LEU A 69 -23.81 9.21 -35.84
N ALA A 70 -22.92 10.16 -36.10
CA ALA A 70 -23.12 11.15 -37.15
C ALA A 70 -23.23 10.48 -38.54
N ILE A 71 -22.35 9.52 -38.84
CA ILE A 71 -22.41 8.75 -40.10
C ILE A 71 -23.72 7.96 -40.19
N TRP A 72 -24.15 7.29 -39.11
CA TRP A 72 -25.40 6.54 -39.07
C TRP A 72 -26.62 7.42 -39.40
N ILE A 73 -26.68 8.62 -38.82
CA ILE A 73 -27.75 9.59 -39.09
C ILE A 73 -27.70 10.04 -40.55
N ILE A 74 -26.52 10.43 -41.06
CA ILE A 74 -26.36 10.90 -42.45
C ILE A 74 -26.81 9.83 -43.45
N VAL A 75 -26.39 8.58 -43.26
CA VAL A 75 -26.76 7.46 -44.15
C VAL A 75 -28.27 7.23 -44.12
N ASN A 76 -28.90 7.22 -42.95
CA ASN A 76 -30.35 7.00 -42.84
C ASN A 76 -31.18 8.18 -43.35
N VAL A 77 -30.69 9.41 -43.30
CA VAL A 77 -31.43 10.58 -43.83
C VAL A 77 -31.36 10.66 -45.36
N ILE A 78 -30.23 10.32 -45.97
CA ILE A 78 -30.01 10.47 -47.42
C ILE A 78 -30.56 9.27 -48.22
N THR A 79 -30.66 8.09 -47.59
CA THR A 79 -31.11 6.87 -48.28
C THR A 79 -32.61 6.91 -48.54
N LYS A 80 -33.04 6.62 -49.78
CA LYS A 80 -34.46 6.58 -50.17
C LYS A 80 -35.28 5.50 -49.44
N THR A 81 -34.62 4.42 -49.03
CA THR A 81 -35.15 3.35 -48.19
C THR A 81 -34.39 3.33 -46.86
N PRO A 82 -34.72 4.24 -45.93
CA PRO A 82 -34.02 4.34 -44.65
C PRO A 82 -34.23 3.07 -43.82
N PHE A 83 -33.15 2.56 -43.23
CA PHE A 83 -33.18 1.39 -42.36
C PHE A 83 -33.71 1.75 -40.96
N ASP A 84 -33.36 2.94 -40.47
CA ASP A 84 -33.83 3.53 -39.21
C ASP A 84 -34.35 4.95 -39.48
N PRO A 85 -35.62 5.10 -39.89
CA PRO A 85 -36.22 6.41 -40.19
C PRO A 85 -36.31 7.28 -38.94
N TYR A 86 -36.29 8.61 -39.11
CA TYR A 86 -36.56 9.55 -38.01
C TYR A 86 -37.89 9.18 -37.34
N PRO A 87 -37.96 8.93 -36.02
CA PRO A 87 -37.07 9.42 -34.94
C PRO A 87 -35.94 8.47 -34.47
N PHE A 88 -35.44 7.56 -35.31
CA PHE A 88 -34.31 6.64 -35.02
C PHE A 88 -34.56 5.66 -33.86
N ILE A 89 -35.62 4.86 -33.96
CA ILE A 89 -36.04 3.95 -32.89
C ILE A 89 -35.01 2.84 -32.62
N LEU A 90 -34.36 2.33 -33.67
CA LEU A 90 -33.42 1.22 -33.53
C LEU A 90 -32.12 1.70 -32.88
N MET A 91 -31.59 2.84 -33.32
CA MET A 91 -30.43 3.47 -32.70
C MET A 91 -30.68 3.75 -31.21
N ASN A 92 -31.84 4.32 -30.87
CA ASN A 92 -32.20 4.59 -29.48
C ASN A 92 -32.31 3.32 -28.63
N LEU A 93 -32.87 2.24 -29.18
CA LEU A 93 -32.96 0.96 -28.50
C LEU A 93 -31.56 0.39 -28.17
N ILE A 94 -30.67 0.38 -29.17
CA ILE A 94 -29.30 -0.13 -29.00
C ILE A 94 -28.54 0.71 -27.97
N LEU A 95 -28.59 2.04 -28.08
CA LEU A 95 -27.95 2.96 -27.14
C LEU A 95 -28.44 2.75 -25.72
N SER A 96 -29.74 2.59 -25.52
CA SER A 96 -30.35 2.36 -24.21
C SER A 96 -29.88 1.03 -23.61
N CYS A 97 -29.78 -0.02 -24.42
CA CYS A 97 -29.29 -1.32 -23.99
C CYS A 97 -27.80 -1.26 -23.58
N ILE A 98 -26.96 -0.59 -24.37
CA ILE A 98 -25.54 -0.39 -24.06
C ILE A 98 -25.39 0.39 -22.76
N ALA A 99 -26.10 1.50 -22.61
CA ALA A 99 -26.05 2.33 -21.41
C ALA A 99 -26.50 1.57 -20.15
N ALA A 100 -27.56 0.75 -20.26
CA ALA A 100 -28.05 -0.07 -19.15
C ALA A 100 -27.00 -1.10 -18.67
N LEU A 101 -26.25 -1.71 -19.60
CA LEU A 101 -25.15 -2.63 -19.26
C LEU A 101 -23.88 -1.90 -18.79
N GLN A 102 -23.70 -0.64 -19.20
CA GLN A 102 -22.52 0.15 -18.87
C GLN A 102 -22.45 0.51 -17.38
N ALA A 103 -23.57 0.92 -16.76
CA ALA A 103 -23.62 1.30 -15.35
C ALA A 103 -23.10 0.21 -14.38
N PRO A 104 -23.57 -1.06 -14.44
CA PRO A 104 -23.07 -2.11 -13.56
C PRO A 104 -21.62 -2.49 -13.86
N ILE A 105 -21.17 -2.46 -15.12
CA ILE A 105 -19.76 -2.74 -15.47
C ILE A 105 -18.85 -1.67 -14.88
N ILE A 106 -19.23 -0.39 -14.99
CA ILE A 106 -18.51 0.72 -14.36
C ILE A 106 -18.48 0.53 -12.85
N MET A 107 -19.62 0.24 -12.22
CA MET A 107 -19.71 0.02 -10.78
C MET A 107 -18.85 -1.15 -10.30
N MET A 108 -18.81 -2.25 -11.05
CA MET A 108 -17.93 -3.40 -10.75
C MET A 108 -16.44 -3.07 -10.90
N SER A 109 -16.07 -2.21 -11.84
CA SER A 109 -14.68 -1.72 -11.95
C SER A 109 -14.35 -0.73 -10.83
N GLN A 110 -15.29 0.14 -10.44
CA GLN A 110 -15.17 1.08 -9.33
C GLN A 110 -15.02 0.37 -7.98
N ASN A 111 -15.95 -0.51 -7.60
CA ASN A 111 -15.91 -1.24 -6.32
C ASN A 111 -14.58 -1.96 -6.10
N ARG A 112 -14.00 -2.51 -7.18
CA ARG A 112 -12.71 -3.21 -7.13
C ARG A 112 -11.53 -2.24 -6.98
N LYS A 113 -11.55 -1.10 -7.67
CA LYS A 113 -10.54 -0.05 -7.47
C LYS A 113 -10.59 0.46 -6.04
N GLU A 114 -11.78 0.70 -5.50
CA GLU A 114 -11.97 1.11 -4.11
C GLU A 114 -11.47 0.04 -3.12
N GLU A 115 -11.70 -1.25 -3.38
CA GLU A 115 -11.16 -2.32 -2.54
C GLU A 115 -9.63 -2.33 -2.55
N LYS A 116 -9.02 -2.14 -3.72
CA LYS A 116 -7.56 -2.05 -3.86
C LYS A 116 -7.00 -0.82 -3.17
N ASP A 117 -7.65 0.33 -3.32
CA ASP A 117 -7.27 1.58 -2.68
C ASP A 117 -7.41 1.48 -1.16
N ARG A 118 -8.45 0.80 -0.65
CA ARG A 118 -8.62 0.51 0.79
C ARG A 118 -7.49 -0.36 1.32
N LYS A 119 -7.17 -1.48 0.67
CA LYS A 119 -6.06 -2.36 1.07
C LYS A 119 -4.73 -1.61 1.08
N ARG A 120 -4.47 -0.77 0.07
CA ARG A 120 -3.27 0.08 0.03
C ARG A 120 -3.24 1.07 1.20
N ALA A 121 -4.36 1.74 1.49
CA ALA A 121 -4.44 2.67 2.62
C ALA A 121 -4.23 1.99 3.98
N GLU A 122 -4.75 0.77 4.16
CA GLU A 122 -4.50 -0.04 5.35
C GLU A 122 -3.01 -0.40 5.50
N ASN A 123 -2.35 -0.82 4.42
CA ASN A 123 -0.92 -1.11 4.43
C ASN A 123 -0.08 0.14 4.74
N ASP A 124 -0.38 1.27 4.09
CA ASP A 124 0.30 2.54 4.32
C ASP A 124 0.13 2.99 5.78
N TYR A 125 -1.05 2.78 6.38
CA TYR A 125 -1.29 3.05 7.79
C TYR A 125 -0.41 2.18 8.70
N MET A 126 -0.31 0.88 8.43
CA MET A 126 0.52 -0.04 9.23
C MET A 126 2.01 0.32 9.15
N ILE A 127 2.50 0.70 7.98
CA ILE A 127 3.89 1.15 7.79
C ILE A 127 4.15 2.43 8.59
N ASN A 128 3.23 3.42 8.52
CA ASN A 128 3.37 4.66 9.29
C ASN A 128 3.37 4.41 10.80
N LEU A 129 2.48 3.54 11.30
CA LEU A 129 2.44 3.19 12.71
C LEU A 129 3.75 2.53 13.17
N LYS A 130 4.33 1.64 12.34
CA LYS A 130 5.64 1.03 12.63
C LYS A 130 6.75 2.07 12.68
N ALA A 131 6.80 2.97 11.70
CA ALA A 131 7.77 4.06 11.68
C ALA A 131 7.64 4.96 12.92
N GLU A 132 6.42 5.24 13.38
CA GLU A 132 6.19 6.00 14.61
C GLU A 132 6.76 5.28 15.85
N ILE A 133 6.53 3.97 15.97
CA ILE A 133 7.07 3.16 17.08
C ILE A 133 8.60 3.12 17.03
N GLU A 134 9.19 2.93 15.85
CA GLU A 134 10.64 2.94 15.68
C GLU A 134 11.26 4.28 16.07
N ILE A 135 10.65 5.41 15.65
CA ILE A 135 11.09 6.76 16.05
C ILE A 135 11.01 6.94 17.57
N ARG A 136 9.94 6.45 18.21
CA ARG A 136 9.78 6.52 19.67
C ARG A 136 10.86 5.72 20.39
N ASN A 137 11.16 4.51 19.92
CA ASN A 137 12.21 3.67 20.49
C ASN A 137 13.60 4.31 20.32
N LEU A 138 13.87 4.92 19.17
CA LEU A 138 15.10 5.69 18.95
C LEU A 138 15.20 6.89 19.90
N HIS A 139 14.11 7.63 20.12
CA HIS A 139 14.07 8.72 21.10
C HIS A 139 14.42 8.24 22.50
N GLN A 140 13.79 7.16 22.98
CA GLN A 140 14.08 6.60 24.30
C GLN A 140 15.55 6.20 24.44
N LYS A 141 16.14 5.61 23.39
CA LYS A 141 17.57 5.26 23.39
C LYS A 141 18.47 6.49 23.44
N ILE A 142 18.11 7.55 22.74
CA ILE A 142 18.83 8.83 22.78
C ILE A 142 18.76 9.44 24.19
N ASP A 143 17.57 9.43 24.82
CA ASP A 143 17.38 9.96 26.17
C ASP A 143 18.27 9.22 27.19
N LEU A 144 18.31 7.88 27.12
CA LEU A 144 19.17 7.07 27.98
C LEU A 144 20.67 7.38 27.78
N LEU A 145 21.11 7.51 26.53
CA LEU A 145 22.50 7.85 26.21
C LEU A 145 22.86 9.27 26.68
N MET A 146 21.91 10.21 26.57
CA MET A 146 22.09 11.58 27.08
C MET A 146 22.24 11.58 28.61
N GLU A 147 21.44 10.81 29.34
CA GLU A 147 21.55 10.69 30.79
C GLU A 147 22.94 10.17 31.21
N GLU A 148 23.44 9.12 30.54
CA GLU A 148 24.78 8.58 30.77
C GLU A 148 25.88 9.61 30.49
N GLN A 149 25.77 10.35 29.38
CA GLN A 149 26.73 11.40 29.04
C GLN A 149 26.72 12.54 30.07
N ILE A 150 25.55 12.96 30.55
CA ILE A 150 25.43 14.00 31.58
C ILE A 150 26.13 13.56 32.87
N LEU A 151 25.93 12.31 33.30
CA LEU A 151 26.60 11.78 34.49
C LEU A 151 28.13 11.75 34.31
N SER A 152 28.61 11.30 33.15
CA SER A 152 30.04 11.29 32.83
C SER A 152 30.66 12.69 32.85
N LEU A 153 29.97 13.69 32.30
CA LEU A 153 30.40 15.09 32.35
C LEU A 153 30.44 15.64 33.78
N MET A 154 29.46 15.31 34.62
CA MET A 154 29.46 15.70 36.03
C MET A 154 30.65 15.10 36.79
N GLU A 155 30.96 13.83 36.54
CA GLU A 155 32.10 13.15 37.16
C GLU A 155 33.43 13.80 36.74
N SER A 156 33.60 14.09 35.45
CA SER A 156 34.76 14.81 34.93
C SER A 156 34.91 16.21 35.54
N GLN A 157 33.82 16.98 35.65
CA GLN A 157 33.83 18.30 36.30
C GLN A 157 34.21 18.21 37.78
N LYS A 158 33.67 17.21 38.50
CA LYS A 158 33.99 16.98 39.91
C LYS A 158 35.47 16.65 40.11
N ALA A 159 36.04 15.82 39.23
CA ALA A 159 37.46 15.50 39.24
C ALA A 159 38.32 16.76 39.00
N MET A 160 37.97 17.60 38.03
CA MET A 160 38.66 18.86 37.75
C MET A 160 38.58 19.84 38.94
N MET A 161 37.42 19.95 39.59
CA MET A 161 37.24 20.79 40.77
C MET A 161 38.10 20.34 41.95
N LYS A 162 38.21 19.02 42.16
CA LYS A 162 39.07 18.46 43.21
C LYS A 162 40.54 18.80 42.99
N LEU A 163 41.03 18.67 41.75
CA LEU A 163 42.40 19.06 41.39
C LEU A 163 42.68 20.55 41.67
N ILE A 164 41.75 21.43 41.35
CA ILE A 164 41.88 22.88 41.64
C ILE A 164 41.96 23.13 43.14
N VAL A 165 41.13 22.44 43.94
CA VAL A 165 41.12 22.59 45.40
C VAL A 165 42.44 22.09 46.00
N ASP A 166 42.97 20.97 45.52
CA ASP A 166 44.23 20.41 45.99
C ASP A 166 45.41 21.34 45.60
N LEU A 167 45.43 21.88 44.38
CA LEU A 167 46.43 22.87 43.94
C LEU A 167 46.41 24.19 44.73
N LYS A 168 45.28 24.54 45.36
CA LYS A 168 45.16 25.75 46.19
C LYS A 168 45.65 25.54 47.63
N LYS A 169 45.88 24.28 48.03
CA LYS A 169 46.33 23.92 49.39
C LYS A 169 47.86 23.89 49.53
N ASP A 170 48.59 23.82 48.43
CA ASP A 170 50.05 23.98 48.33
C ASP A 170 50.44 25.44 48.03
#